data_AF-A0A182U9C6-F1
#
_entry.id   AF-A0A182U9C6-F1
#
_cell.length_a   1.000
_cell.length_b   1.000
_cell.length_c   1.000
_cell.angle_alpha   90.00
_cell.angle_beta   90.00
_cell.angle_gamma   90.00
#
_symmetry.space_group_name_H-M   'P 1'
#
loop_
_entity.id
_entity.type
_entity.pdbx_description
1 polymer ?
#
loop_
_entity_poly.entity_id
_entity_poly.type
_entity_poly.pdbx_seq_one_letter_code
_entity_poly.pdbx_strand_id
1 'polypeptide(L)'
;MANVVCTLFALVFLLAAPQSVDMRLFSIDYDNDTFVMDGKPFQYVAGSFHYFRALPESWPSILRSMRAAGLNAITTYVEWSLHNPKEEVYNWQGMADIEHFLELADSAGLYVILRPGPYICAERDMGGFPSWLLHKYPDILLRTNDL
;
A
#
# COMPACT_ATOMS: atom_id res chain seq x y z
N MET A 1 -9.52 58.37 -3.22
CA MET A 1 -10.50 57.27 -3.31
C MET A 1 -10.18 56.23 -4.38
N ALA A 2 -9.49 56.57 -5.48
CA ALA A 2 -9.14 55.59 -6.53
C ALA A 2 -8.09 54.52 -6.13
N ASN A 3 -7.10 54.85 -5.28
CA ASN A 3 -6.02 53.93 -4.92
C ASN A 3 -6.45 52.77 -3.99
N VAL A 4 -7.52 52.95 -3.20
CA VAL A 4 -8.04 51.92 -2.28
C VAL A 4 -8.84 50.85 -3.04
N VAL A 5 -9.54 51.26 -4.10
CA VAL A 5 -10.35 50.35 -4.93
C VAL A 5 -9.45 49.43 -5.78
N CYS A 6 -8.32 49.94 -6.29
CA CYS A 6 -7.33 49.12 -7.01
C CYS A 6 -6.61 48.10 -6.12
N THR A 7 -6.35 48.41 -4.85
CA THR A 7 -5.71 47.46 -3.91
C THR A 7 -6.67 46.36 -3.44
N LEU A 8 -7.97 46.66 -3.28
CA LEU A 8 -9.00 45.67 -2.97
C LEU A 8 -9.23 44.67 -4.12
N PHE A 9 -9.18 45.12 -5.38
CA PHE A 9 -9.32 44.24 -6.54
C PHE A 9 -8.14 43.26 -6.70
N ALA A 10 -6.92 43.70 -6.39
CA ALA A 10 -5.73 42.83 -6.41
C ALA A 10 -5.76 41.75 -5.30
N LEU A 11 -6.33 42.07 -4.13
CA LEU A 11 -6.48 41.10 -3.04
C LEU A 11 -7.53 40.02 -3.34
N VAL A 12 -8.62 40.37 -4.03
CA VAL A 12 -9.67 39.42 -4.42
C VAL A 12 -9.18 38.45 -5.50
N PHE A 13 -8.34 38.91 -6.44
CA PHE A 13 -7.74 38.03 -7.46
C PHE A 13 -6.69 37.05 -6.89
N LEU A 14 -5.96 37.42 -5.82
CA LEU A 14 -5.06 36.49 -5.14
C LEU A 14 -5.80 35.35 -4.41
N LEU A 15 -7.04 35.58 -3.98
CA LEU A 15 -7.88 34.60 -3.30
C LEU A 15 -8.68 33.69 -4.25
N ALA A 16 -8.69 34.00 -5.54
CA ALA A 16 -9.37 33.24 -6.59
C ALA A 16 -8.40 32.42 -7.47
N ALA A 17 -7.17 32.16 -6.99
CA ALA A 17 -6.33 31.15 -7.61
C ALA A 17 -7.11 29.83 -7.61
N PRO A 18 -7.21 29.13 -8.76
CA PRO A 18 -7.86 27.82 -8.79
C PRO A 18 -7.15 26.96 -7.75
N GLN A 19 -7.90 26.51 -6.73
CA GLN A 19 -7.40 25.52 -5.80
C GLN A 19 -6.99 24.33 -6.66
N SER A 20 -5.69 24.02 -6.69
CA SER A 20 -5.20 22.81 -7.34
C SER A 20 -5.90 21.66 -6.63
N VAL A 21 -6.79 20.97 -7.33
CA VAL A 21 -7.34 19.72 -6.82
C VAL A 21 -6.13 18.81 -6.67
N ASP A 22 -5.82 18.45 -5.42
CA ASP A 22 -4.73 17.55 -5.08
C ASP A 22 -5.12 16.14 -5.52
N MET A 23 -5.07 15.92 -6.84
CA MET A 23 -5.42 14.66 -7.46
C MET A 23 -4.21 13.74 -7.36
N ARG A 24 -4.28 12.81 -6.40
CA ARG A 24 -3.31 11.71 -6.28
C ARG A 24 -3.42 10.81 -7.52
N LEU A 25 -2.38 10.78 -8.33
CA LEU A 25 -2.29 9.97 -9.54
C LEU A 25 -0.99 9.18 -9.56
N PHE A 26 -1.08 7.89 -9.89
CA PHE A 26 0.06 7.05 -10.18
C PHE A 26 -0.15 6.37 -11.53
N SER A 27 0.79 6.53 -12.46
CA SER A 27 0.69 6.02 -13.82
C SER A 27 2.03 5.56 -14.37
N ILE A 28 1.99 4.80 -15.46
CA ILE A 28 3.17 4.36 -16.20
C ILE A 28 3.29 5.23 -17.44
N ASP A 29 4.46 5.83 -17.63
CA ASP A 29 4.85 6.50 -18.86
C ASP A 29 5.70 5.53 -19.69
N TYR A 30 5.06 4.95 -20.72
CA TYR A 30 5.66 3.95 -21.59
C TYR A 30 6.66 4.55 -22.59
N ASP A 31 6.58 5.85 -22.88
CA ASP A 31 7.48 6.49 -23.84
C ASP A 31 8.83 6.85 -23.18
N ASN A 32 8.82 7.12 -21.88
CA ASN A 32 9.99 7.53 -21.10
C ASN A 32 10.48 6.46 -20.09
N ASP A 33 9.97 5.23 -20.17
CA ASP A 33 10.33 4.10 -19.30
C ASP A 33 10.32 4.44 -17.79
N THR A 34 9.31 5.19 -17.34
CA THR A 34 9.26 5.72 -15.97
C THR A 34 7.86 5.65 -15.37
N PHE A 35 7.77 5.69 -14.04
CA PHE A 35 6.50 5.97 -13.38
C PHE A 35 6.28 7.47 -13.27
N VAL A 36 5.02 7.87 -13.21
CA VAL A 36 4.63 9.26 -12.97
C VAL A 36 3.71 9.30 -11.77
N MET A 37 4.10 10.09 -10.77
CA MET A 37 3.33 10.36 -9.56
C MET A 37 3.01 11.85 -9.49
N ASP A 38 1.72 12.18 -9.47
CA ASP A 38 1.22 13.55 -9.37
C ASP A 38 1.85 14.49 -10.43
N GLY A 39 1.97 13.97 -11.65
CA GLY A 39 2.53 14.70 -12.80
C GLY A 39 4.06 14.81 -12.83
N LYS A 40 4.78 14.16 -11.90
CA LYS A 40 6.25 14.18 -11.84
C LYS A 40 6.82 12.78 -12.06
N PRO A 41 7.98 12.64 -12.74
CA PRO A 41 8.69 11.37 -12.82
C PRO A 41 8.98 10.81 -11.42
N PHE A 42 8.75 9.52 -11.24
CA PHE A 42 8.82 8.83 -9.97
C PHE A 42 9.60 7.52 -10.10
N GLN A 43 10.45 7.25 -9.12
CA GLN A 43 11.14 5.98 -8.99
C GLN A 43 11.04 5.52 -7.54
N TYR A 44 10.58 4.29 -7.33
CA TYR A 44 10.59 3.69 -6.00
C TYR A 44 11.95 3.04 -5.72
N VAL A 45 12.36 3.11 -4.46
CA VAL A 45 13.42 2.29 -3.86
C VAL A 45 12.78 1.60 -2.67
N ALA A 46 12.58 0.29 -2.79
CA ALA A 46 11.73 -0.47 -1.90
C ALA A 46 12.48 -1.60 -1.18
N GLY A 47 12.06 -1.89 0.04
CA GLY A 47 12.47 -3.07 0.81
C GLY A 47 11.27 -3.89 1.25
N SER A 48 11.43 -5.22 1.38
CA SER A 48 10.34 -6.08 1.84
C SER A 48 10.22 -6.09 3.36
N PHE A 49 9.00 -5.85 3.86
CA PHE A 49 8.65 -6.07 5.26
C PHE A 49 7.29 -6.76 5.32
N HIS A 50 7.28 -7.99 5.84
CA HIS A 50 6.06 -8.79 5.97
C HIS A 50 5.50 -8.60 7.39
N TYR A 51 4.39 -7.87 7.53
CA TYR A 51 3.76 -7.56 8.82
C TYR A 51 3.49 -8.84 9.65
N PHE A 52 3.09 -9.93 8.98
CA PHE A 52 2.83 -11.24 9.58
C PHE A 52 4.08 -11.99 10.10
N ARG A 53 5.27 -11.38 10.04
CA ARG A 53 6.53 -11.94 10.59
C ARG A 53 7.09 -11.15 11.78
N ALA A 54 6.43 -10.08 12.19
CA ALA A 54 6.86 -9.24 13.29
C ALA A 54 5.66 -8.84 14.15
N LEU A 55 5.90 -8.63 15.44
CA LEU A 55 4.85 -8.20 16.36
C LEU A 55 4.40 -6.76 16.04
N PRO A 56 3.10 -6.43 16.16
CA PRO A 56 2.57 -5.10 15.79
C PRO A 56 3.28 -3.94 16.46
N GLU A 57 3.70 -4.10 17.71
CA GLU A 57 4.39 -3.09 18.51
C GLU A 57 5.75 -2.70 17.89
N SER A 58 6.35 -3.59 17.10
CA SER A 58 7.63 -3.35 16.43
C SER A 58 7.48 -2.64 15.08
N TRP A 59 6.33 -2.72 14.41
CA TRP A 59 6.12 -2.21 13.05
C TRP A 59 6.49 -0.71 12.92
N PRO A 60 6.06 0.20 13.82
CA PRO A 60 6.37 1.62 13.68
C PRO A 60 7.87 1.91 13.75
N SER A 61 8.63 1.13 14.53
CA SER A 61 10.08 1.30 14.62
C SER A 61 10.79 0.83 13.36
N ILE A 62 10.39 -0.33 12.83
CA ILE A 62 10.98 -0.93 11.63
C ILE A 62 10.70 -0.05 10.40
N LEU A 63 9.46 0.40 10.22
CA LEU A 63 9.08 1.27 9.10
C LEU A 63 9.87 2.59 9.12
N ARG A 64 10.04 3.21 10.30
CA ARG A 64 10.89 4.41 10.44
C ARG A 64 12.35 4.13 10.11
N SER A 65 12.89 2.99 10.53
CA SER A 65 14.25 2.59 10.16
C SER A 65 14.41 2.36 8.65
N MET A 66 13.43 1.74 7.99
CA MET A 66 13.40 1.57 6.54
C MET A 66 13.39 2.91 5.81
N ARG A 67 12.56 3.86 6.26
CA ARG A 67 12.55 5.22 5.73
C ARG A 67 13.88 5.93 5.95
N ALA A 68 14.47 5.82 7.15
CA ALA A 68 15.76 6.42 7.48
C ALA A 68 16.93 5.82 6.67
N ALA A 69 16.81 4.56 6.24
CA ALA A 69 17.76 3.92 5.33
C ALA A 69 17.68 4.42 3.88
N GLY A 70 16.74 5.32 3.57
CA GLY A 70 16.57 5.93 2.24
C GLY A 70 15.50 5.27 1.37
N LEU A 71 14.74 4.32 1.90
CA LEU A 71 13.62 3.73 1.17
C LEU A 71 12.45 4.72 1.09
N ASN A 72 11.81 4.80 -0.07
CA ASN A 72 10.57 5.57 -0.25
C ASN A 72 9.33 4.69 -0.40
N ALA A 73 9.51 3.38 -0.49
CA ALA A 73 8.43 2.42 -0.52
C ALA A 73 8.78 1.15 0.29
N ILE A 74 7.76 0.39 0.66
CA ILE A 74 7.89 -0.96 1.18
C ILE A 74 7.13 -1.93 0.29
N THR A 75 7.50 -3.20 0.34
CA THR A 75 6.73 -4.28 -0.27
C THR A 75 6.25 -5.23 0.81
N THR A 76 4.98 -5.64 0.78
CA THR A 76 4.48 -6.72 1.65
C THR A 76 3.62 -7.70 0.86
N TYR A 77 3.63 -8.97 1.26
CA TYR A 77 2.62 -9.94 0.86
C TYR A 77 1.36 -9.82 1.72
N VAL A 78 0.24 -10.36 1.26
CA VAL A 78 -0.95 -10.62 2.07
C VAL A 78 -1.09 -12.13 2.23
N GLU A 79 -1.04 -12.62 3.47
CA GLU A 79 -1.08 -14.06 3.73
C GLU A 79 -2.53 -14.53 3.94
N TRP A 80 -3.13 -15.16 2.93
CA TRP A 80 -4.53 -15.59 2.99
C TRP A 80 -4.80 -16.56 4.15
N SER A 81 -3.94 -17.55 4.40
CA SER A 81 -4.07 -18.46 5.55
C SER A 81 -4.14 -17.76 6.91
N LEU A 82 -3.45 -16.63 7.08
CA LEU A 82 -3.51 -15.84 8.31
C LEU A 82 -4.86 -15.10 8.43
N HIS A 83 -5.34 -14.54 7.31
CA HIS A 83 -6.59 -13.78 7.27
C HIS A 83 -7.84 -14.63 7.24
N ASN A 84 -7.75 -15.89 6.81
CA ASN A 84 -8.88 -16.80 6.70
C ASN A 84 -8.50 -18.21 7.17
N PRO A 85 -8.19 -18.38 8.48
CA PRO A 85 -7.61 -19.62 9.02
C PRO A 85 -8.56 -20.82 8.96
N LYS A 86 -9.87 -20.57 8.90
CA LYS A 86 -10.93 -21.58 8.70
C LYS A 86 -11.95 -21.04 7.72
N GLU A 87 -12.67 -21.93 7.05
CA GLU A 87 -13.77 -21.57 6.17
C GLU A 87 -14.74 -20.60 6.86
N GLU A 88 -15.12 -19.52 6.17
CA GLU A 88 -15.98 -18.42 6.66
C GLU A 88 -15.50 -17.67 7.92
N VAL A 89 -14.30 -17.94 8.43
CA VAL A 89 -13.72 -17.23 9.59
C VAL A 89 -12.62 -16.29 9.13
N TYR A 90 -12.82 -14.98 9.32
CA TYR A 90 -11.84 -13.96 8.92
C TYR A 90 -11.16 -13.31 10.14
N ASN A 91 -9.87 -13.02 10.00
CA ASN A 91 -9.06 -12.33 11.00
C ASN A 91 -8.36 -11.11 10.39
N TRP A 92 -8.61 -9.95 10.99
CA TRP A 92 -8.04 -8.66 10.60
C TRP A 92 -7.48 -7.90 11.82
N GLN A 93 -7.19 -8.62 12.91
CA GLN A 93 -6.73 -8.02 14.18
C GLN A 93 -5.33 -8.50 14.55
N GLY A 94 -4.67 -7.74 15.42
CA GLY A 94 -3.34 -8.08 15.94
C GLY A 94 -2.32 -8.18 14.82
N MET A 95 -1.61 -9.31 14.72
CA MET A 95 -0.66 -9.53 13.61
C MET A 95 -1.31 -9.59 12.23
N ALA A 96 -2.62 -9.78 12.14
CA ALA A 96 -3.37 -9.79 10.87
C ALA A 96 -3.98 -8.43 10.53
N ASP A 97 -3.70 -7.38 11.31
CA ASP A 97 -4.21 -6.03 11.06
C ASP A 97 -3.39 -5.33 9.96
N ILE A 98 -3.68 -5.70 8.72
CA ILE A 98 -3.01 -5.14 7.55
C ILE A 98 -3.39 -3.67 7.32
N GLU A 99 -4.61 -3.27 7.66
CA GLU A 99 -5.06 -1.88 7.50
C GLU A 99 -4.19 -0.96 8.37
N HIS A 100 -4.06 -1.29 9.66
CA HIS A 100 -3.20 -0.55 10.56
C HIS A 100 -1.73 -0.56 10.12
N PHE A 101 -1.23 -1.69 9.62
CA PHE A 101 0.13 -1.75 9.06
C PHE A 101 0.33 -0.79 7.88
N LEU A 102 -0.64 -0.69 6.96
CA LEU A 102 -0.58 0.21 5.81
C LEU A 102 -0.69 1.68 6.24
N GLU A 103 -1.52 2.00 7.22
CA GLU A 103 -1.61 3.35 7.82
C GLU A 103 -0.29 3.78 8.47
N LEU A 104 0.39 2.85 9.16
CA LEU A 104 1.71 3.10 9.72
C LEU A 104 2.77 3.33 8.64
N ALA A 105 2.70 2.61 7.52
CA ALA A 105 3.61 2.81 6.39
C ALA A 105 3.40 4.21 5.76
N ASP A 106 2.15 4.60 5.54
CA ASP A 106 1.79 5.93 5.04
C ASP A 106 2.26 7.03 6.01
N SER A 107 2.00 6.85 7.31
CA SER A 107 2.46 7.77 8.37
C SER A 107 3.98 7.90 8.46
N ALA A 108 4.72 6.85 8.08
CA ALA A 108 6.18 6.86 7.98
C ALA A 108 6.70 7.48 6.67
N GLY A 109 5.81 7.92 5.77
CA GLY A 109 6.15 8.50 4.47
C GLY A 109 6.65 7.46 3.47
N LEU A 110 6.13 6.23 3.53
CA LEU A 110 6.46 5.13 2.65
C LEU A 110 5.26 4.75 1.77
N TYR A 111 5.46 4.73 0.45
CA TYR A 111 4.51 4.10 -0.47
C TYR A 111 4.49 2.58 -0.28
N VAL A 112 3.44 1.90 -0.73
CA VAL A 112 3.30 0.45 -0.59
C VAL A 112 3.13 -0.23 -1.94
N ILE A 113 3.99 -1.20 -2.21
CA ILE A 113 3.81 -2.19 -3.28
C ILE A 113 3.18 -3.42 -2.64
N LEU A 114 1.85 -3.52 -2.75
CA LEU A 114 1.09 -4.62 -2.15
C LEU A 114 1.12 -5.85 -3.08
N ARG A 115 1.42 -7.02 -2.50
CA ARG A 115 1.44 -8.30 -3.22
C ARG A 115 0.36 -9.22 -2.64
N PRO A 116 -0.91 -9.10 -3.06
CA PRO A 116 -2.03 -9.78 -2.40
C PRO A 116 -2.13 -11.29 -2.66
N GLY A 117 -1.33 -11.85 -3.58
CA GLY A 117 -1.39 -13.27 -3.91
C GLY A 117 -2.47 -13.59 -4.96
N PRO A 118 -3.26 -14.67 -4.82
CA PRO A 118 -3.57 -15.38 -3.56
C PRO A 118 -2.51 -16.38 -3.09
N TYR A 119 -1.64 -16.85 -4.00
CA TYR A 119 -0.42 -17.56 -3.65
C TYR A 119 0.75 -16.57 -3.55
N ILE A 120 1.49 -16.61 -2.45
CA ILE A 120 2.59 -15.67 -2.19
C ILE A 120 3.97 -16.34 -2.16
N CYS A 121 4.02 -17.67 -2.21
CA CYS A 121 5.23 -18.44 -1.88
C CYS A 121 5.75 -18.04 -0.49
N ALA A 122 6.71 -17.11 -0.45
CA ALA A 122 7.16 -16.40 0.74
C ALA A 122 7.64 -17.31 1.87
N GLU A 123 8.11 -18.53 1.58
CA GLU A 123 8.48 -19.53 2.59
C GLU A 123 7.41 -19.64 3.69
N ARG A 124 6.13 -19.55 3.29
CA ARG A 124 4.96 -19.76 4.15
C ARG A 124 4.36 -21.12 3.86
N ASP A 125 3.74 -21.69 4.88
CA ASP A 125 3.04 -22.96 4.76
C ASP A 125 2.03 -22.87 3.62
N MET A 126 2.08 -23.87 2.74
CA MET A 126 1.24 -23.98 1.55
C MET A 126 1.28 -22.71 0.66
N GLY A 127 2.36 -21.93 0.72
CA GLY A 127 2.52 -20.69 -0.03
C GLY A 127 1.51 -19.60 0.31
N GLY A 128 0.94 -19.64 1.52
CA GLY A 128 -0.08 -18.71 2.00
C GLY A 128 -1.52 -19.13 1.74
N PHE A 129 -1.77 -20.28 1.10
CA PHE A 129 -3.13 -20.81 0.99
C PHE A 129 -3.62 -21.36 2.34
N PRO A 130 -4.90 -21.15 2.70
CA PRO A 130 -5.49 -21.85 3.84
C PRO A 130 -5.58 -23.36 3.59
N SER A 131 -5.13 -24.18 4.54
CA SER A 131 -5.15 -25.64 4.40
C SER A 131 -6.55 -26.24 4.28
N TRP A 132 -7.58 -25.54 4.79
CA TRP A 132 -8.97 -25.99 4.69
C TRP A 132 -9.46 -26.10 3.24
N LEU A 133 -8.82 -25.43 2.27
CA LEU A 133 -9.13 -25.58 0.84
C LEU A 133 -9.01 -27.04 0.40
N LEU A 134 -7.97 -27.75 0.85
CA LEU A 134 -7.74 -29.15 0.48
C LEU A 134 -8.76 -30.11 1.11
N HIS A 135 -9.34 -29.72 2.23
CA HIS A 135 -10.36 -30.53 2.89
C HIS A 135 -11.75 -30.30 2.28
N LYS A 136 -12.07 -29.04 1.97
CA LYS A 136 -13.36 -28.66 1.38
C LYS A 136 -13.47 -29.11 -0.07
N TYR A 137 -12.37 -29.01 -0.82
CA TYR A 137 -12.28 -29.36 -2.23
C TYR A 137 -11.16 -30.39 -2.44
N PRO A 138 -11.43 -31.69 -2.23
CA PRO A 138 -10.39 -32.73 -2.27
C PRO A 138 -9.65 -32.85 -3.61
N ASP A 139 -10.33 -32.53 -4.71
CA ASP A 139 -9.80 -32.65 -6.07
C ASP A 139 -9.26 -31.32 -6.63
N ILE A 140 -9.12 -30.28 -5.78
CA ILE A 140 -8.74 -28.94 -6.22
C ILE A 140 -7.36 -28.88 -6.87
N LEU A 141 -7.29 -28.22 -8.03
CA LEU A 141 -6.07 -27.93 -8.76
C LEU A 141 -5.65 -26.47 -8.53
N LEU A 142 -4.92 -26.24 -7.44
CA LEU A 142 -4.47 -24.90 -7.05
C LEU A 142 -3.69 -24.19 -8.17
N ARG A 143 -3.95 -22.89 -8.33
CA ARG A 143 -3.29 -22.01 -9.33
C ARG A 143 -3.52 -22.43 -10.79
N THR A 144 -4.64 -23.06 -11.06
CA THR A 144 -5.13 -23.36 -12.41
C THR A 144 -6.50 -22.73 -12.63
N ASN A 145 -7.07 -22.90 -13.83
CA ASN A 145 -8.46 -22.53 -14.12
C ASN A 145 -9.39 -23.70 -13.75
N ASP A 146 -9.38 -24.08 -12.47
CA ASP A 146 -10.28 -25.07 -11.89
C ASP A 146 -11.72 -24.50 -11.88
N LEU A 147 -12.67 -25.26 -12.45
CA LEU A 147 -14.04 -24.81 -12.76
C LEU A 147 -15.08 -25.57 -11.94
#